data_AF-A0A7Z0BX98-F1
#
_entry.id   AF-A0A7Z0BX98-F1
#
_cell.length_a   1.000
_cell.length_b   1.000
_cell.length_c   1.000
_cell.angle_alpha   90.00
_cell.angle_beta   90.00
_cell.angle_gamma   90.00
#
_symmetry.space_group_name_H-M   'P 1'
#
loop_
_entity.id
_entity.type
_entity.pdbx_description
1 polymer ?
#
loop_
_entity_poly.entity_id
_entity_poly.type
_entity_poly.pdbx_seq_one_letter_code
_entity_poly.pdbx_strand_id
1 'polypeptide(L)'
;MGIKKTEVVRTVFSLLCTASLAGCATQTAPSVHRVGSSQYLFIDSAPPTPWPTNPPPAPKTLDSFARRTSTGSEEDRARAWAEANGPEDFQQEVQRLMQLLPRVEPDNFVQLRLVRDESVQTDPAPLLGAEIWFREDAAATLARYTRDDRFFAREGGLSQADMEVRRELWLDRLKLIDSSYTLSGDPTTGRIDIELGITETAFRELASGQGWSWDNGVRFTFASEQPPAFLDASLESQVRAFVREPSAPIVQLLALTIGTIVLDDGCFRLKDENGKPGPLVMFGYDTQLVRDGEGYPTVIHGDNRYRIGEVGAWGGPNQVRSGSQETRALRAACGDGEIVNVGSPQSLRLFALPFPDWVLDYARAKSLSYDDAWDEVIDCMARNEKRGRFGLEARNACIDQFNDR
;
A
#
# COMPACT_ATOMS: atom_id res chain seq x y z
N MET A 1 -44.51 -11.90 51.65
CA MET A 1 -43.93 -13.23 51.89
C MET A 1 -44.27 -14.11 50.69
N GLY A 2 -43.27 -14.46 49.87
CA GLY A 2 -43.31 -15.47 48.80
C GLY A 2 -44.44 -15.41 47.75
N ILE A 3 -44.14 -14.92 46.55
CA ILE A 3 -44.93 -15.27 45.34
C ILE A 3 -44.15 -16.33 44.58
N LYS A 4 -44.64 -17.57 44.65
CA LYS A 4 -44.15 -18.74 43.93
C LYS A 4 -44.64 -18.72 42.48
N LYS A 5 -43.75 -19.19 41.61
CA LYS A 5 -43.93 -19.52 40.19
C LYS A 5 -45.10 -20.49 39.96
N THR A 6 -45.77 -20.32 38.83
CA THR A 6 -46.68 -21.31 38.24
C THR A 6 -46.13 -21.71 36.87
N GLU A 7 -45.95 -23.01 36.68
CA GLU A 7 -45.68 -23.68 35.40
C GLU A 7 -46.92 -23.65 34.49
N VAL A 8 -46.72 -23.64 33.17
CA VAL A 8 -47.63 -24.31 32.24
C VAL A 8 -46.82 -25.02 31.15
N VAL A 9 -46.98 -26.33 31.15
CA VAL A 9 -46.60 -27.35 30.17
C VAL A 9 -47.28 -27.09 28.82
N ARG A 10 -46.61 -27.35 27.69
CA ARG A 10 -47.32 -27.73 26.46
C ARG A 10 -46.62 -28.83 25.67
N THR A 11 -47.47 -29.81 25.39
CA THR A 11 -47.28 -31.14 24.82
C THR A 11 -46.89 -31.13 23.34
N VAL A 12 -46.17 -32.20 23.01
CA VAL A 12 -45.77 -32.72 21.70
C VAL A 12 -46.96 -32.93 20.75
N PHE A 13 -46.79 -32.57 19.47
CA PHE A 13 -47.44 -33.27 18.36
C PHE A 13 -46.41 -33.48 17.23
N SER A 14 -46.13 -34.75 16.96
CA SER A 14 -45.40 -35.21 15.78
C SER A 14 -46.20 -34.93 14.51
N LEU A 15 -45.54 -34.42 13.48
CA LEU A 15 -45.90 -34.74 12.10
C LEU A 15 -44.63 -35.11 11.35
N LEU A 16 -44.58 -36.39 10.94
CA LEU A 16 -43.72 -36.89 9.89
C LEU A 16 -44.07 -36.16 8.58
N CYS A 17 -43.09 -35.51 7.97
CA CYS A 17 -43.11 -35.25 6.54
C CYS A 17 -41.89 -35.93 5.90
N THR A 18 -42.23 -36.92 5.10
CA THR A 18 -41.40 -37.71 4.20
C THR A 18 -40.59 -36.85 3.24
N ALA A 19 -39.38 -37.33 2.96
CA ALA A 19 -38.43 -36.80 2.01
C ALA A 19 -39.05 -36.49 0.64
N SER A 20 -38.76 -35.29 0.13
CA SER A 20 -38.72 -35.01 -1.30
C SER A 20 -37.38 -34.35 -1.60
N LEU A 21 -36.54 -35.13 -2.27
CA LEU A 21 -35.32 -34.72 -2.95
C LEU A 21 -35.68 -33.71 -4.04
N ALA A 22 -35.76 -32.43 -3.68
CA ALA A 22 -35.60 -31.34 -4.63
C ALA A 22 -34.18 -30.83 -4.42
N GLY A 23 -33.27 -31.22 -5.33
CA GLY A 23 -31.91 -30.74 -5.33
C GLY A 23 -31.92 -29.21 -5.37
N CYS A 24 -31.42 -28.58 -4.30
CA CYS A 24 -30.76 -27.29 -4.45
C CYS A 24 -29.56 -27.56 -5.35
N ALA A 25 -29.76 -27.39 -6.65
CA ALA A 25 -28.68 -27.14 -7.56
C ALA A 25 -27.99 -25.87 -7.04
N THR A 26 -26.85 -26.06 -6.38
CA THR A 26 -25.81 -25.04 -6.36
C THR A 26 -25.61 -24.67 -7.83
N GLN A 27 -26.06 -23.47 -8.21
CA GLN A 27 -25.69 -22.85 -9.47
C GLN A 27 -24.17 -22.80 -9.46
N THR A 28 -23.58 -23.76 -10.15
CA THR A 28 -22.18 -23.75 -10.51
C THR A 28 -22.00 -22.49 -11.35
N ALA A 29 -21.08 -21.61 -10.93
CA ALA A 29 -20.70 -20.44 -11.71
C ALA A 29 -20.48 -20.85 -13.19
N PRO A 30 -20.84 -20.01 -14.18
CA PRO A 30 -20.68 -20.36 -15.58
C PRO A 30 -19.24 -20.80 -15.84
N SER A 31 -19.09 -22.03 -16.31
CA SER A 31 -17.83 -22.76 -16.41
C SER A 31 -16.88 -22.13 -17.44
N VAL A 32 -16.03 -21.21 -17.00
CA VAL A 32 -14.79 -20.84 -17.71
C VAL A 32 -13.58 -21.65 -17.22
N HIS A 33 -13.77 -22.44 -16.15
CA HIS A 33 -12.79 -23.41 -15.67
C HIS A 33 -12.90 -24.70 -16.48
N ARG A 34 -11.87 -25.01 -17.27
CA ARG A 34 -11.71 -26.36 -17.81
C ARG A 34 -10.52 -26.98 -17.11
N VAL A 35 -10.72 -28.16 -16.51
CA VAL A 35 -9.63 -29.09 -16.30
C VAL A 35 -9.30 -29.60 -17.70
N GLY A 36 -8.07 -29.38 -18.17
CA GLY A 36 -7.65 -29.84 -19.49
C GLY A 36 -7.56 -31.37 -19.54
N SER A 37 -6.87 -31.90 -20.55
CA SER A 37 -6.43 -33.31 -20.48
C SER A 37 -5.47 -33.57 -19.31
N SER A 38 -4.89 -32.50 -18.76
CA SER A 38 -4.16 -32.48 -17.50
C SER A 38 -5.09 -32.10 -16.34
N GLN A 39 -4.78 -32.58 -15.13
CA GLN A 39 -5.52 -32.28 -13.89
C GLN A 39 -5.47 -30.79 -13.46
N TYR A 40 -4.81 -29.94 -14.24
CA TYR A 40 -4.57 -28.53 -13.92
C TYR A 40 -5.62 -27.62 -14.56
N LEU A 41 -5.81 -26.45 -13.96
CA LEU A 41 -6.77 -25.46 -14.41
C LEU A 41 -6.32 -24.75 -15.70
N PHE A 42 -7.28 -24.49 -16.57
CA PHE A 42 -7.19 -23.54 -17.66
C PHE A 42 -8.22 -22.42 -17.45
N ILE A 43 -7.75 -21.18 -17.48
CA ILE A 43 -8.55 -19.96 -17.29
C ILE A 43 -8.07 -18.90 -18.27
N ASP A 44 -8.82 -18.69 -19.35
CA ASP A 44 -8.50 -17.65 -20.35
C ASP A 44 -9.16 -16.29 -20.05
N SER A 45 -10.27 -16.31 -19.31
CA SER A 45 -11.02 -15.10 -18.97
C SER A 45 -11.83 -15.30 -17.69
N ALA A 46 -12.05 -14.22 -16.95
CA ALA A 46 -12.99 -14.15 -15.84
C ALA A 46 -13.76 -12.81 -15.89
N PRO A 47 -15.01 -12.77 -15.39
CA PRO A 47 -15.69 -11.49 -15.20
C PRO A 47 -14.91 -10.64 -14.18
N PRO A 48 -14.87 -9.31 -14.34
CA PRO A 48 -14.13 -8.47 -13.42
C PRO A 48 -14.70 -8.56 -12.00
N THR A 49 -13.83 -8.41 -11.00
CA THR A 49 -14.22 -8.38 -9.58
C THR A 49 -15.39 -7.42 -9.36
N PRO A 50 -16.46 -7.79 -8.63
CA PRO A 50 -17.65 -6.95 -8.46
C PRO A 50 -17.34 -5.55 -7.90
N TRP A 51 -18.18 -4.57 -8.21
CA TRP A 51 -18.12 -3.26 -7.58
C TRP A 51 -18.33 -3.40 -6.06
N PRO A 52 -17.58 -2.64 -5.23
CA PRO A 52 -17.83 -2.59 -3.80
C PRO A 52 -19.21 -2.01 -3.51
N THR A 53 -19.97 -2.67 -2.63
CA THR A 53 -21.29 -2.21 -2.20
C THR A 53 -21.23 -1.20 -1.08
N ASN A 54 -20.16 -1.18 -0.30
CA ASN A 54 -19.98 -0.25 0.81
C ASN A 54 -18.90 0.76 0.45
N PRO A 55 -19.10 2.05 0.77
CA PRO A 55 -18.03 3.01 0.62
C PRO A 55 -16.87 2.73 1.58
N PRO A 56 -15.64 3.14 1.24
CA PRO A 56 -14.56 3.22 2.21
C PRO A 56 -14.93 4.22 3.32
N PRO A 57 -14.31 4.14 4.52
CA PRO A 57 -14.60 5.06 5.61
C PRO A 57 -14.55 6.52 5.17
N ALA A 58 -15.60 7.28 5.49
CA ALA A 58 -15.68 8.68 5.12
C ALA A 58 -14.49 9.46 5.74
N PRO A 59 -13.78 10.27 4.94
CA PRO A 59 -12.77 11.17 5.47
C PRO A 59 -13.38 12.11 6.51
N LYS A 60 -12.66 12.34 7.60
CA LYS A 60 -13.12 13.23 8.67
C LYS A 60 -12.98 14.70 8.29
N THR A 61 -12.01 15.01 7.46
CA THR A 61 -11.66 16.35 7.01
C THR A 61 -11.43 16.32 5.52
N LEU A 62 -11.79 17.42 4.83
CA LEU A 62 -11.29 17.64 3.48
C LEU A 62 -9.87 18.18 3.57
N ASP A 63 -9.06 17.90 2.55
CA ASP A 63 -7.79 18.59 2.33
C ASP A 63 -8.04 20.06 1.98
N SER A 64 -8.27 20.85 3.03
CA SER A 64 -8.57 22.27 2.92
C SER A 64 -7.38 23.07 2.39
N PHE A 65 -6.16 22.59 2.61
CA PHE A 65 -4.95 23.22 2.10
C PHE A 65 -4.81 23.02 0.59
N ALA A 66 -4.89 21.79 0.08
CA ALA A 66 -4.86 21.53 -1.36
C ALA A 66 -5.98 22.27 -2.09
N ARG A 67 -7.18 22.31 -1.50
CA ARG A 67 -8.30 23.06 -2.07
C ARG A 67 -8.02 24.56 -2.13
N ARG A 68 -7.61 25.19 -1.01
CA ARG A 68 -7.30 26.63 -0.97
C ARG A 68 -6.14 26.99 -1.90
N THR A 69 -5.14 26.12 -2.02
CA THR A 69 -3.97 26.36 -2.87
C THR A 69 -4.24 26.14 -4.36
N SER A 70 -5.15 25.24 -4.72
CA SER A 70 -5.46 24.89 -6.11
C SER A 70 -6.58 25.74 -6.72
N THR A 71 -7.63 26.05 -5.95
CA THR A 71 -8.83 26.72 -6.47
C THR A 71 -9.18 28.03 -5.76
N GLY A 72 -8.46 28.37 -4.68
CA GLY A 72 -8.66 29.62 -3.95
C GLY A 72 -8.16 30.86 -4.71
N SER A 73 -8.58 32.04 -4.25
CA SER A 73 -8.04 33.31 -4.74
C SER A 73 -6.52 33.40 -4.47
N GLU A 74 -5.81 34.29 -5.15
CA GLU A 74 -4.37 34.51 -4.91
C GLU A 74 -4.09 34.84 -3.43
N GLU A 75 -4.96 35.64 -2.80
CA GLU A 75 -4.87 35.96 -1.38
C GLU A 75 -5.09 34.72 -0.49
N ASP A 76 -6.10 33.90 -0.80
CA ASP A 76 -6.37 32.66 -0.04
C ASP A 76 -5.23 31.66 -0.15
N ARG A 77 -4.63 31.55 -1.33
CA ARG A 77 -3.45 30.72 -1.60
C ARG A 77 -2.26 31.21 -0.78
N ALA A 78 -1.97 32.52 -0.82
CA ALA A 78 -0.87 33.11 -0.06
C ALA A 78 -1.07 32.89 1.45
N ARG A 79 -2.30 33.09 1.94
CA ARG A 79 -2.65 32.84 3.34
C ARG A 79 -2.51 31.36 3.72
N ALA A 80 -2.94 30.43 2.87
CA ALA A 80 -2.78 29.00 3.11
C ALA A 80 -1.29 28.59 3.20
N TRP A 81 -0.45 29.13 2.30
CA TRP A 81 0.99 28.91 2.36
C TRP A 81 1.64 29.52 3.61
N ALA A 82 1.20 30.69 4.05
CA ALA A 82 1.69 31.32 5.28
C ALA A 82 1.27 30.55 6.54
N GLU A 83 0.05 30.01 6.58
CA GLU A 83 -0.40 29.12 7.67
C GLU A 83 0.42 27.82 7.69
N ALA A 84 0.72 27.26 6.52
CA ALA A 84 1.49 26.03 6.38
C ALA A 84 2.97 26.21 6.73
N ASN A 85 3.62 27.29 6.29
CA ASN A 85 5.07 27.44 6.37
C ASN A 85 5.55 28.59 7.27
N GLY A 86 4.63 29.32 7.89
CA GLY A 86 4.91 30.54 8.64
C GLY A 86 4.95 31.78 7.73
N PRO A 87 4.98 32.97 8.34
CA PRO A 87 5.09 34.23 7.60
C PRO A 87 6.46 34.35 6.90
N GLU A 88 6.55 35.26 5.92
CA GLU A 88 7.73 35.39 5.04
C GLU A 88 9.03 35.64 5.81
N ASP A 89 8.98 36.48 6.86
CA ASP A 89 10.13 36.79 7.72
C ASP A 89 10.67 35.55 8.46
N PHE A 90 9.76 34.68 8.94
CA PHE A 90 10.14 33.41 9.55
C PHE A 90 10.82 32.47 8.54
N GLN A 91 10.26 32.36 7.33
CA GLN A 91 10.82 31.51 6.27
C GLN A 91 12.22 31.97 5.85
N GLN A 92 12.42 33.29 5.72
CA GLN A 92 13.74 33.87 5.42
C GLN A 92 14.75 33.57 6.52
N GLU A 93 14.35 33.66 7.79
CA GLU A 93 15.22 33.36 8.93
C GLU A 93 15.56 31.85 9.02
N VAL A 94 14.59 30.97 8.79
CA VAL A 94 14.82 29.51 8.65
C VAL A 94 15.87 29.25 7.56
N GLN A 95 15.68 29.83 6.38
CA GLN A 95 16.62 29.63 5.26
C GLN A 95 18.02 30.14 5.60
N ARG A 96 18.12 31.31 6.24
CA ARG A 96 19.40 31.89 6.68
C ARG A 96 20.10 30.97 7.67
N LEU A 97 19.41 30.49 8.71
CA LEU A 97 19.98 29.63 9.74
C LEU A 97 20.37 28.25 9.19
N MET A 98 19.55 27.67 8.31
CA MET A 98 19.87 26.40 7.63
C MET A 98 21.15 26.48 6.79
N GLN A 99 21.44 27.64 6.19
CA GLN A 99 22.67 27.84 5.40
C GLN A 99 23.88 28.21 6.27
N LEU A 100 23.66 28.94 7.35
CA LEU A 100 24.71 29.47 8.21
C LEU A 100 25.26 28.40 9.17
N LEU A 101 24.38 27.79 9.97
CA LEU A 101 24.77 26.96 11.11
C LEU A 101 25.66 25.77 10.74
N PRO A 102 25.43 25.02 9.64
CA PRO A 102 26.34 23.94 9.24
C PRO A 102 27.79 24.39 8.98
N ARG A 103 28.00 25.67 8.65
CA ARG A 103 29.34 26.22 8.31
C ARG A 103 30.06 26.76 9.54
N VAL A 104 29.33 27.39 10.45
CA VAL A 104 29.90 28.09 11.62
C VAL A 104 29.89 27.25 12.90
N GLU A 105 29.04 26.24 12.96
CA GLU A 105 28.97 25.25 14.05
C GLU A 105 29.09 23.81 13.50
N PRO A 106 30.07 23.47 12.65
CA PRO A 106 30.09 22.17 11.95
C PRO A 106 30.13 20.95 12.88
N ASP A 107 30.74 21.10 14.06
CA ASP A 107 30.87 20.02 15.04
C ASP A 107 29.77 20.02 16.10
N ASN A 108 28.97 21.10 16.18
CA ASN A 108 27.96 21.31 17.21
C ASN A 108 26.53 21.35 16.63
N PHE A 109 26.31 21.91 15.44
CA PHE A 109 25.02 21.91 14.78
C PHE A 109 24.62 20.51 14.30
N VAL A 110 23.39 20.13 14.61
CA VAL A 110 22.82 18.81 14.28
C VAL A 110 21.81 18.95 13.14
N GLN A 111 20.73 19.70 13.36
CA GLN A 111 19.64 19.89 12.39
C GLN A 111 18.73 21.06 12.76
N LEU A 112 17.99 21.58 11.78
CA LEU A 112 16.82 22.43 11.98
C LEU A 112 15.55 21.66 11.55
N ARG A 113 14.50 21.67 12.39
CA ARG A 113 13.22 21.01 12.13
C ARG A 113 12.05 21.95 12.37
N LEU A 114 11.10 22.02 11.43
CA LEU A 114 9.83 22.71 11.65
C LEU A 114 8.96 21.91 12.64
N VAL A 115 8.37 22.61 13.61
CA VAL A 115 7.49 22.03 14.62
C VAL A 115 6.06 22.44 14.34
N ARG A 116 5.13 21.49 14.39
CA ARG A 116 3.71 21.69 14.13
C ARG A 116 2.87 21.25 15.32
N ASP A 117 1.68 21.84 15.47
CA ASP A 117 0.71 21.47 16.50
C ASP A 117 -0.10 20.25 16.06
N GLU A 118 0.42 19.06 16.36
CA GLU A 118 -0.24 17.78 16.03
C GLU A 118 -1.58 17.55 16.78
N SER A 119 -1.92 18.41 17.76
CA SER A 119 -3.23 18.34 18.43
C SER A 119 -4.36 18.91 17.57
N VAL A 120 -4.03 19.72 16.57
CA VAL A 120 -4.99 20.32 15.63
C VAL A 120 -5.07 19.44 14.38
N GLN A 121 -6.26 18.89 14.12
CA GLN A 121 -6.54 18.03 12.98
C GLN A 121 -6.77 18.83 11.69
N THR A 122 -5.77 19.61 11.27
CA THR A 122 -5.69 20.20 9.93
C THR A 122 -4.53 19.58 9.16
N ASP A 123 -4.61 19.56 7.84
CA ASP A 123 -3.51 19.14 6.97
C ASP A 123 -3.06 20.32 6.08
N PRO A 124 -1.82 20.83 6.21
CA PRO A 124 -0.87 20.50 7.27
C PRO A 124 -1.33 21.03 8.65
N ALA A 125 -0.82 20.44 9.72
CA ALA A 125 -1.02 20.95 11.07
C ALA A 125 -0.39 22.35 11.23
N PRO A 126 -0.96 23.25 12.07
CA PRO A 126 -0.47 24.62 12.20
C PRO A 126 0.99 24.65 12.64
N LEU A 127 1.78 25.56 12.07
CA LEU A 127 3.19 25.73 12.44
C LEU A 127 3.30 26.38 13.83
N LEU A 128 4.12 25.78 14.70
CA LEU A 128 4.49 26.33 16.01
C LEU A 128 5.80 27.12 15.97
N GLY A 129 6.74 26.73 15.10
CA GLY A 129 8.06 27.35 14.98
C GLY A 129 9.09 26.37 14.41
N ALA A 130 10.37 26.57 14.76
CA ALA A 130 11.45 25.69 14.36
C ALA A 130 12.32 25.30 15.56
N GLU A 131 12.63 24.02 15.70
CA GLU A 131 13.66 23.54 16.61
C GLU A 131 15.03 23.55 15.92
N ILE A 132 16.04 24.03 16.63
CA ILE A 132 17.43 24.03 16.20
C ILE A 132 18.23 23.21 17.20
N TRP A 133 18.73 22.08 16.71
CA TRP A 133 19.44 21.09 17.50
C TRP A 133 20.95 21.36 17.45
N PHE A 134 21.55 21.40 18.64
CA PHE A 134 22.99 21.43 18.84
C PHE A 134 23.39 20.25 19.75
N ARG A 135 24.62 19.77 19.68
CA ARG A 135 25.11 18.69 20.54
C ARG A 135 25.27 19.15 21.98
N GLU A 136 25.74 20.39 22.16
CA GLU A 136 26.02 20.99 23.47
C GLU A 136 25.75 22.50 23.46
N ASP A 137 25.48 23.05 24.64
CA ASP A 137 25.25 24.48 24.89
C ASP A 137 24.20 25.11 23.97
N ALA A 138 23.13 24.37 23.68
CA ALA A 138 22.20 24.70 22.59
C ALA A 138 21.59 26.11 22.72
N ALA A 139 21.09 26.46 23.92
CA ALA A 139 20.45 27.75 24.16
C ALA A 139 21.45 28.92 24.04
N ALA A 140 22.66 28.76 24.59
CA ALA A 140 23.69 29.78 24.51
C ALA A 140 24.19 29.96 23.07
N THR A 141 24.32 28.86 22.33
CA THR A 141 24.73 28.85 20.92
C THR A 141 23.68 29.54 20.06
N LEU A 142 22.40 29.17 20.18
CA LEU A 142 21.33 29.76 19.38
C LEU A 142 21.20 31.28 19.60
N ALA A 143 21.35 31.75 20.84
CA ALA A 143 21.26 33.16 21.21
C ALA A 143 22.32 34.04 20.53
N ARG A 144 23.40 33.45 20.00
CA ARG A 144 24.40 34.17 19.18
C ARG A 144 23.89 34.50 17.78
N TYR A 145 22.94 33.72 17.27
CA TYR A 145 22.54 33.75 15.86
C TYR A 145 21.16 34.33 15.63
N THR A 146 20.24 34.23 16.60
CA THR A 146 18.91 34.82 16.51
C THR A 146 18.35 35.15 17.89
N ARG A 147 17.38 36.07 17.92
CA ARG A 147 16.60 36.45 19.12
C ARG A 147 15.10 36.18 18.94
N ASP A 148 14.74 35.57 17.81
CA ASP A 148 13.37 35.25 17.46
C ASP A 148 12.88 34.06 18.30
N ASP A 149 11.79 34.28 19.04
CA ASP A 149 11.22 33.33 19.98
C ASP A 149 10.48 32.16 19.32
N ARG A 150 10.28 32.24 17.99
CA ARG A 150 9.78 31.13 17.16
C ARG A 150 10.84 30.04 16.92
N PHE A 151 12.08 30.25 17.36
CA PHE A 151 13.18 29.30 17.25
C PHE A 151 13.56 28.72 18.62
N PHE A 152 13.46 27.41 18.74
CA PHE A 152 13.66 26.68 19.99
C PHE A 152 14.99 25.95 19.97
N ALA A 153 15.89 26.26 20.91
CA ALA A 153 17.11 25.49 21.08
C ALA A 153 16.81 24.09 21.65
N ARG A 154 17.46 23.08 21.09
CA ARG A 154 17.44 21.68 21.57
C ARG A 154 18.85 21.15 21.66
N GLU A 155 19.11 20.36 22.70
CA GLU A 155 20.42 19.77 22.97
C GLU A 155 20.37 18.25 22.79
N GLY A 156 21.38 17.70 22.14
CA GLY A 156 21.57 16.26 21.95
C GLY A 156 21.81 15.87 20.49
N GLY A 157 21.69 14.59 20.20
CA GLY A 157 21.91 14.03 18.87
C GLY A 157 23.38 13.82 18.51
N LEU A 158 23.62 13.57 17.22
CA LEU A 158 24.94 13.37 16.62
C LEU A 158 25.22 14.42 15.56
N SER A 159 26.50 14.75 15.39
CA SER A 159 26.92 15.61 14.27
C SER A 159 26.63 14.91 12.94
N GLN A 160 26.57 15.69 11.85
CA GLN A 160 26.43 15.13 10.50
C GLN A 160 27.58 14.18 10.16
N ALA A 161 28.80 14.50 10.60
CA ALA A 161 29.98 13.64 10.38
C ALA A 161 29.87 12.30 11.12
N ASP A 162 29.41 12.31 12.38
CA ASP A 162 29.22 11.08 13.17
C ASP A 162 28.10 10.20 12.58
N MET A 163 27.02 10.83 12.10
CA MET A 163 25.94 10.12 11.41
C MET A 163 26.43 9.47 10.11
N GLU A 164 27.27 10.16 9.35
CA GLU A 164 27.84 9.67 8.10
C GLU A 164 28.72 8.44 8.31
N VAL A 165 29.61 8.47 9.32
CA VAL A 165 30.44 7.30 9.67
C VAL A 165 29.58 6.08 9.99
N ARG A 166 28.50 6.27 10.74
CA ARG A 166 27.56 5.20 11.08
C ARG A 166 26.79 4.70 9.85
N ARG A 167 26.41 5.60 8.95
CA ARG A 167 25.70 5.29 7.71
C ARG A 167 26.55 4.41 6.80
N GLU A 168 27.80 4.79 6.56
CA GLU A 168 28.71 4.04 5.69
C GLU A 168 29.01 2.64 6.24
N LEU A 169 29.19 2.51 7.57
CA LEU A 169 29.34 1.19 8.21
C LEU A 169 28.16 0.26 7.88
N TRP A 170 26.93 0.76 7.94
CA TRP A 170 25.75 -0.05 7.65
C TRP A 170 25.55 -0.27 6.16
N LEU A 171 25.80 0.71 5.31
CA LEU A 171 25.75 0.52 3.85
C LEU A 171 26.69 -0.60 3.40
N ASP A 172 27.89 -0.70 3.98
CA ASP A 172 28.82 -1.79 3.68
C ASP A 172 28.29 -3.17 4.10
N ARG A 173 27.66 -3.26 5.28
CA ARG A 173 27.01 -4.49 5.75
C ARG A 173 25.83 -4.89 4.87
N LEU A 174 24.99 -3.93 4.50
CA LEU A 174 23.77 -4.16 3.73
C LEU A 174 24.04 -4.63 2.29
N LYS A 175 25.22 -4.33 1.71
CA LYS A 175 25.65 -4.88 0.41
C LYS A 175 25.70 -6.42 0.37
N LEU A 176 25.82 -7.08 1.53
CA LEU A 176 25.85 -8.54 1.63
C LEU A 176 24.45 -9.15 1.75
N ILE A 177 23.40 -8.33 1.87
CA ILE A 177 22.02 -8.80 1.90
C ILE A 177 21.51 -8.89 0.46
N ASP A 178 21.11 -10.09 0.06
CA ASP A 178 20.51 -10.32 -1.27
C ASP A 178 19.02 -9.91 -1.32
N SER A 179 18.69 -8.70 -0.87
CA SER A 179 17.34 -8.15 -0.79
C SER A 179 17.34 -6.62 -0.85
N SER A 180 16.18 -6.02 -1.11
CA SER A 180 16.01 -4.56 -1.04
C SER A 180 16.07 -4.06 0.41
N TYR A 181 16.59 -2.86 0.58
CA TYR A 181 16.62 -2.16 1.86
C TYR A 181 16.47 -0.64 1.68
N THR A 182 16.01 0.02 2.74
CA THR A 182 16.12 1.47 2.91
C THR A 182 16.95 1.75 4.15
N LEU A 183 17.64 2.89 4.13
CA LEU A 183 18.39 3.38 5.27
C LEU A 183 18.10 4.87 5.39
N SER A 184 17.64 5.27 6.57
CA SER A 184 17.47 6.67 6.95
C SER A 184 18.16 6.93 8.28
N GLY A 185 18.63 8.16 8.49
CA GLY A 185 19.26 8.58 9.73
C GLY A 185 18.48 9.73 10.34
N ASP A 186 18.33 9.70 11.66
CA ASP A 186 17.83 10.82 12.44
C ASP A 186 18.97 11.35 13.32
N PRO A 187 19.62 12.47 12.91
CA PRO A 187 20.70 13.08 13.67
C PRO A 187 20.26 13.51 15.08
N THR A 188 18.99 13.85 15.30
CA THR A 188 18.51 14.34 16.61
C THR A 188 18.47 13.23 17.67
N THR A 189 18.18 12.00 17.26
CA THR A 189 18.24 10.81 18.13
C THR A 189 19.55 10.03 17.99
N GLY A 190 20.37 10.37 16.98
CA GLY A 190 21.58 9.64 16.62
C GLY A 190 21.30 8.24 16.07
N ARG A 191 20.06 7.96 15.65
CA ARG A 191 19.62 6.61 15.27
C ARG A 191 19.62 6.43 13.75
N ILE A 192 20.00 5.23 13.30
CA ILE A 192 19.75 4.79 11.92
C ILE A 192 18.53 3.86 11.91
N ASP A 193 17.57 4.17 11.06
CA ASP A 193 16.42 3.32 10.79
C ASP A 193 16.67 2.58 9.47
N ILE A 194 16.68 1.24 9.54
CA ILE A 194 16.92 0.34 8.40
C ILE A 194 15.69 -0.53 8.19
N GLU A 195 15.12 -0.50 7.00
CA GLU A 195 14.03 -1.41 6.62
C GLU A 195 14.57 -2.46 5.66
N LEU A 196 14.22 -3.72 5.91
CA LEU A 196 14.79 -4.87 5.21
C LEU A 196 13.68 -5.76 4.64
N GLY A 197 13.85 -6.15 3.38
CA GLY A 197 12.94 -7.08 2.70
C GLY A 197 13.06 -8.55 3.16
N ILE A 198 13.85 -8.82 4.20
CA ILE A 198 14.03 -10.17 4.76
C ILE A 198 13.47 -10.24 6.18
N THR A 199 13.19 -11.45 6.64
CA THR A 199 12.70 -11.67 7.99
C THR A 199 13.81 -11.42 9.02
N GLU A 200 13.40 -11.13 10.25
CA GLU A 200 14.34 -10.93 11.35
C GLU A 200 15.22 -12.17 11.57
N THR A 201 14.64 -13.37 11.45
CA THR A 201 15.37 -14.64 11.56
C THR A 201 16.49 -14.74 10.53
N ALA A 202 16.20 -14.49 9.25
CA ALA A 202 17.19 -14.53 8.18
C ALA A 202 18.30 -13.49 8.38
N PHE A 203 17.95 -12.28 8.82
CA PHE A 203 18.95 -11.26 9.12
C PHE A 203 19.85 -11.65 10.30
N ARG A 204 19.28 -12.21 11.37
CA ARG A 204 20.04 -12.64 12.56
C ARG A 204 21.03 -13.75 12.22
N GLU A 205 20.65 -14.70 11.36
CA GLU A 205 21.54 -15.76 10.87
C GLU A 205 22.73 -15.16 10.10
N LEU A 206 22.45 -14.25 9.16
CA LEU A 206 23.49 -13.55 8.41
C LEU A 206 24.41 -12.74 9.34
N ALA A 207 23.83 -11.91 10.22
CA ALA A 207 24.58 -11.07 11.13
C ALA A 207 25.48 -11.88 12.07
N SER A 208 24.98 -13.01 12.59
CA SER A 208 25.77 -13.95 13.39
C SER A 208 26.94 -14.53 12.58
N GLY A 209 26.67 -14.98 11.36
CA GLY A 209 27.70 -15.51 10.45
C GLY A 209 28.78 -14.49 10.07
N GLN A 210 28.43 -13.19 10.06
CA GLN A 210 29.35 -12.09 9.78
C GLN A 210 29.96 -11.44 11.04
N GLY A 211 29.60 -11.91 12.24
CA GLY A 211 30.06 -11.34 13.51
C GLY A 211 29.60 -9.90 13.75
N TRP A 212 28.48 -9.48 13.17
CA TRP A 212 27.96 -8.13 13.35
C TRP A 212 27.31 -7.97 14.71
N SER A 213 27.75 -6.97 15.47
CA SER A 213 26.97 -6.42 16.57
C SER A 213 26.06 -5.30 16.06
N TRP A 214 24.85 -5.22 16.60
CA TRP A 214 24.00 -4.04 16.54
C TRP A 214 23.75 -3.54 17.97
N ASP A 215 23.90 -2.24 18.18
CA ASP A 215 23.61 -1.57 19.44
C ASP A 215 22.28 -0.80 19.33
N ASN A 216 21.96 0.00 20.35
CA ASN A 216 20.76 0.83 20.35
C ASN A 216 20.79 1.99 19.33
N GLY A 217 21.91 2.16 18.60
CA GLY A 217 22.07 3.18 17.57
C GLY A 217 21.40 2.86 16.24
N VAL A 218 20.77 1.69 16.14
CA VAL A 218 20.13 1.20 14.92
C VAL A 218 18.79 0.57 15.26
N ARG A 219 17.75 0.93 14.52
CA ARG A 219 16.45 0.29 14.57
C ARG A 219 16.20 -0.41 13.25
N PHE A 220 15.90 -1.70 13.34
CA PHE A 220 15.50 -2.49 12.19
C PHE A 220 14.00 -2.60 12.10
N THR A 221 13.48 -2.56 10.88
CA THR A 221 12.14 -3.00 10.53
C THR A 221 12.30 -4.14 9.52
N PHE A 222 11.75 -5.31 9.83
CA PHE A 222 11.91 -6.51 9.03
C PHE A 222 10.63 -6.86 8.30
N ALA A 223 10.77 -7.61 7.21
CA ALA A 223 9.64 -8.26 6.59
C ALA A 223 8.98 -9.23 7.58
N SER A 224 7.64 -9.31 7.51
CA SER A 224 6.91 -10.40 8.15
C SER A 224 7.22 -11.72 7.44
N GLU A 225 7.00 -12.84 8.12
CA GLU A 225 7.08 -14.16 7.49
C GLU A 225 6.12 -14.24 6.28
N GLN A 226 6.59 -14.89 5.21
CA GLN A 226 5.80 -15.02 4.00
C GLN A 226 4.52 -15.80 4.31
N PRO A 227 3.32 -15.29 4.00
CA PRO A 227 2.10 -16.01 4.29
C PRO A 227 2.00 -17.28 3.40
N PRO A 228 1.11 -18.24 3.71
CA PRO A 228 0.92 -19.41 2.86
C PRO A 228 0.56 -19.03 1.43
N ALA A 229 1.16 -19.70 0.45
CA ALA A 229 0.90 -19.47 -0.98
C ALA A 229 -0.59 -19.66 -1.34
N PHE A 230 -1.23 -20.66 -0.73
CA PHE A 230 -2.63 -21.00 -0.94
C PHE A 230 -3.38 -20.89 0.38
N LEU A 231 -4.45 -20.09 0.43
CA LEU A 231 -5.41 -20.19 1.55
C LEU A 231 -6.50 -21.22 1.28
N ASP A 232 -6.73 -21.55 0.00
CA ASP A 232 -7.57 -22.66 -0.42
C ASP A 232 -6.69 -23.82 -0.88
N ALA A 233 -6.57 -24.85 -0.05
CA ALA A 233 -5.78 -26.04 -0.33
C ALA A 233 -6.25 -26.80 -1.61
N SER A 234 -7.50 -26.60 -2.06
CA SER A 234 -7.97 -27.22 -3.30
C SER A 234 -7.22 -26.71 -4.54
N LEU A 235 -6.70 -25.47 -4.49
CA LEU A 235 -5.97 -24.85 -5.60
C LEU A 235 -4.55 -25.40 -5.73
N GLU A 236 -3.95 -25.91 -4.66
CA GLU A 236 -2.58 -26.43 -4.67
C GLU A 236 -2.42 -27.61 -5.64
N SER A 237 -3.44 -28.47 -5.74
CA SER A 237 -3.43 -29.59 -6.70
C SER A 237 -3.81 -29.20 -8.14
N GLN A 238 -4.30 -27.98 -8.33
CA GLN A 238 -4.86 -27.47 -9.59
C GLN A 238 -3.92 -26.49 -10.32
N VAL A 239 -2.86 -26.06 -9.66
CA VAL A 239 -1.85 -25.12 -10.16
C VAL A 239 -0.49 -25.83 -10.14
N ARG A 240 0.28 -25.71 -11.23
CA ARG A 240 1.63 -26.30 -11.31
C ARG A 240 2.63 -25.53 -10.46
N ALA A 241 2.56 -24.20 -10.52
CA ALA A 241 3.46 -23.33 -9.78
C ALA A 241 2.80 -21.97 -9.50
N PHE A 242 2.73 -21.61 -8.23
CA PHE A 242 2.42 -20.25 -7.77
C PHE A 242 3.69 -19.68 -7.14
N VAL A 243 4.55 -19.10 -7.98
CA VAL A 243 5.87 -18.62 -7.57
C VAL A 243 5.78 -17.15 -7.17
N ARG A 244 6.37 -16.83 -6.03
CA ARG A 244 6.41 -15.48 -5.44
C ARG A 244 7.84 -14.98 -5.33
N GLU A 245 8.00 -13.68 -5.12
CA GLU A 245 9.29 -13.10 -4.76
C GLU A 245 9.86 -13.73 -3.48
N PRO A 246 11.19 -13.89 -3.40
CA PRO A 246 11.85 -14.45 -2.21
C PRO A 246 11.96 -13.48 -1.03
N SER A 247 11.78 -12.18 -1.29
CA SER A 247 11.94 -11.11 -0.30
C SER A 247 10.83 -10.08 -0.45
N ALA A 248 10.39 -9.51 0.66
CA ALA A 248 9.42 -8.43 0.65
C ALA A 248 10.00 -7.18 -0.04
N PRO A 249 9.23 -6.49 -0.87
CA PRO A 249 9.68 -5.27 -1.51
C PRO A 249 9.72 -4.12 -0.49
N ILE A 250 10.87 -3.45 -0.38
CA ILE A 250 11.00 -2.20 0.41
C ILE A 250 10.82 -0.97 -0.48
N VAL A 251 11.20 -1.06 -1.74
CA VAL A 251 10.97 -0.03 -2.76
C VAL A 251 10.25 -0.68 -3.93
N GLN A 252 9.08 -0.16 -4.27
CA GLN A 252 8.31 -0.61 -5.42
C GLN A 252 8.29 0.47 -6.51
N LEU A 253 8.46 0.05 -7.76
CA LEU A 253 8.22 0.92 -8.89
C LEU A 253 6.70 1.05 -9.10
N LEU A 254 6.23 2.30 -9.14
CA LEU A 254 4.80 2.62 -9.22
C LEU A 254 4.32 2.90 -10.65
N ALA A 255 5.14 2.63 -11.67
CA ALA A 255 4.67 2.80 -13.03
C ALA A 255 3.58 1.76 -13.32
N LEU A 256 2.43 2.27 -13.79
CA LEU A 256 1.23 1.48 -13.94
C LEU A 256 1.36 0.55 -15.15
N THR A 257 1.28 -0.75 -14.89
CA THR A 257 1.13 -1.78 -15.91
C THR A 257 -0.30 -2.29 -15.90
N ILE A 258 -0.88 -2.52 -17.09
CA ILE A 258 -2.22 -3.06 -17.28
C ILE A 258 -2.12 -4.31 -18.14
N GLY A 259 -2.86 -5.36 -17.78
CA GLY A 259 -2.93 -6.58 -18.59
C GLY A 259 -3.80 -7.65 -17.96
N THR A 260 -3.83 -8.83 -18.58
CA THR A 260 -4.58 -9.99 -18.08
C THR A 260 -3.61 -11.13 -17.79
N ILE A 261 -3.66 -11.66 -16.58
CA ILE A 261 -2.97 -12.88 -16.18
C ILE A 261 -3.95 -14.04 -16.38
N VAL A 262 -3.58 -14.99 -17.22
CA VAL A 262 -4.32 -16.23 -17.49
C VAL A 262 -3.66 -17.41 -16.81
N LEU A 263 -4.41 -18.51 -16.69
CA LEU A 263 -3.88 -19.80 -16.24
C LEU A 263 -3.91 -20.76 -17.43
N ASP A 264 -2.74 -21.22 -17.86
CA ASP A 264 -2.57 -22.16 -18.96
C ASP A 264 -1.90 -23.42 -18.43
N ASP A 265 -2.63 -24.54 -18.40
CA ASP A 265 -2.19 -25.79 -17.80
C ASP A 265 -1.64 -25.64 -16.36
N GLY A 266 -2.30 -24.84 -15.53
CA GLY A 266 -1.85 -24.55 -14.17
C GLY A 266 -0.63 -23.62 -14.06
N CYS A 267 -0.19 -23.01 -15.16
CA CYS A 267 0.90 -22.03 -15.19
C CYS A 267 0.38 -20.62 -15.47
N PHE A 268 0.74 -19.67 -14.61
CA PHE A 268 0.33 -18.27 -14.77
C PHE A 268 1.12 -17.60 -15.88
N ARG A 269 0.41 -16.94 -16.79
CA ARG A 269 1.00 -16.23 -17.93
C ARG A 269 0.32 -14.89 -18.14
N LEU A 270 1.04 -13.90 -18.65
CA LEU A 270 0.38 -12.75 -19.25
C LEU A 270 -0.29 -13.18 -20.56
N LYS A 271 -1.51 -12.72 -20.79
CA LYS A 271 -2.24 -12.92 -22.03
C LYS A 271 -1.54 -12.16 -23.15
N ASP A 272 -1.07 -12.88 -24.16
CA ASP A 272 -0.58 -12.28 -25.41
C ASP A 272 -1.77 -12.02 -26.35
N GLU A 273 -1.70 -10.91 -27.08
CA GLU A 273 -2.70 -10.54 -28.08
C GLU A 273 -2.64 -11.43 -29.34
N ASN A 274 -1.50 -12.12 -29.56
CA ASN A 274 -1.27 -12.93 -30.76
C ASN A 274 -1.64 -14.42 -30.62
N GLY A 275 -2.25 -14.81 -29.49
CA GLY A 275 -2.64 -16.20 -29.23
C GLY A 275 -1.46 -17.15 -29.00
N LYS A 276 -0.24 -16.64 -28.78
CA LYS A 276 0.91 -17.44 -28.32
C LYS A 276 0.93 -17.43 -26.77
N PRO A 277 1.60 -18.41 -26.14
CA PRO A 277 1.83 -18.34 -24.69
C PRO A 277 2.67 -17.09 -24.37
N GLY A 278 2.11 -16.17 -23.60
CA GLY A 278 2.85 -15.01 -23.12
C GLY A 278 3.85 -15.36 -22.00
N PRO A 279 4.56 -14.34 -21.48
CA PRO A 279 5.53 -14.51 -20.40
C PRO A 279 4.94 -15.19 -19.17
N LEU A 280 5.76 -15.99 -18.48
CA LEU A 280 5.43 -16.60 -17.20
C LEU A 280 5.37 -15.53 -16.11
N VAL A 281 4.45 -15.71 -15.16
CA VAL A 281 4.20 -14.72 -14.11
C VAL A 281 4.79 -15.17 -12.77
N MET A 282 5.54 -14.26 -12.15
CA MET A 282 5.93 -14.30 -10.74
C MET A 282 5.12 -13.24 -9.97
N PHE A 283 4.63 -13.60 -8.79
CA PHE A 283 3.84 -12.71 -7.94
C PHE A 283 4.67 -12.10 -6.80
N GLY A 284 4.11 -11.10 -6.13
CA GLY A 284 4.74 -10.42 -5.00
C GLY A 284 4.89 -11.32 -3.78
N TYR A 285 5.85 -10.99 -2.92
CA TYR A 285 6.22 -11.77 -1.73
C TYR A 285 5.02 -12.20 -0.87
N ASP A 286 4.11 -11.29 -0.58
CA ASP A 286 2.98 -11.46 0.35
C ASP A 286 1.68 -11.91 -0.34
N THR A 287 1.70 -12.12 -1.66
CA THR A 287 0.50 -12.51 -2.38
C THR A 287 0.07 -13.94 -2.03
N GLN A 288 -1.24 -14.17 -2.08
CA GLN A 288 -1.83 -15.48 -1.81
C GLN A 288 -2.87 -15.80 -2.87
N LEU A 289 -3.04 -17.08 -3.19
CA LEU A 289 -4.07 -17.54 -4.11
C LEU A 289 -5.24 -18.16 -3.33
N VAL A 290 -6.45 -17.71 -3.67
CA VAL A 290 -7.71 -18.12 -3.03
C VAL A 290 -8.80 -18.36 -4.06
N ARG A 291 -9.94 -18.90 -3.65
CA ARG A 291 -11.20 -18.72 -4.38
C ARG A 291 -12.01 -17.62 -3.71
N ASP A 292 -12.58 -16.72 -4.50
CA ASP A 292 -13.48 -15.71 -3.97
C ASP A 292 -14.89 -16.27 -3.68
N GLY A 293 -15.80 -15.40 -3.23
CA GLY A 293 -17.17 -15.79 -2.90
C GLY A 293 -18.00 -16.31 -4.09
N GLU A 294 -17.55 -16.07 -5.32
CA GLU A 294 -18.17 -16.60 -6.55
C GLU A 294 -17.42 -17.82 -7.10
N GLY A 295 -16.34 -18.27 -6.44
CA GLY A 295 -15.58 -19.47 -6.78
C GLY A 295 -14.40 -19.27 -7.73
N TYR A 296 -14.11 -18.03 -8.14
CA TYR A 296 -13.03 -17.72 -9.08
C TYR A 296 -11.66 -17.71 -8.37
N PRO A 297 -10.63 -18.35 -8.95
CA PRO A 297 -9.25 -18.20 -8.49
C PRO A 297 -8.83 -16.73 -8.52
N THR A 298 -8.38 -16.24 -7.37
CA THR A 298 -8.13 -14.84 -7.10
C THR A 298 -6.82 -14.70 -6.36
N VAL A 299 -5.97 -13.79 -6.82
CA VAL A 299 -4.76 -13.35 -6.12
C VAL A 299 -5.16 -12.23 -5.16
N ILE A 300 -4.73 -12.34 -3.91
CA ILE A 300 -4.98 -11.32 -2.88
C ILE A 300 -3.67 -10.82 -2.26
N HIS A 301 -3.66 -9.55 -1.86
CA HIS A 301 -2.65 -8.95 -1.01
C HIS A 301 -3.28 -7.75 -0.27
N GLY A 302 -3.42 -7.83 1.05
CA GLY A 302 -4.19 -6.83 1.80
C GLY A 302 -5.61 -6.68 1.23
N ASP A 303 -5.97 -5.45 0.84
CA ASP A 303 -7.25 -5.15 0.19
C ASP A 303 -7.24 -5.35 -1.34
N ASN A 304 -6.07 -5.59 -1.94
CA ASN A 304 -5.97 -5.85 -3.37
C ASN A 304 -6.51 -7.25 -3.67
N ARG A 305 -7.37 -7.31 -4.69
CA ARG A 305 -7.94 -8.57 -5.21
C ARG A 305 -7.91 -8.54 -6.73
N TYR A 306 -7.53 -9.66 -7.32
CA TYR A 306 -7.43 -9.84 -8.76
C TYR A 306 -7.84 -11.26 -9.15
N ARG A 307 -8.93 -11.42 -9.90
CA ARG A 307 -9.36 -12.69 -10.48
C ARG A 307 -8.46 -13.06 -11.65
N ILE A 308 -7.98 -14.29 -11.65
CA ILE A 308 -7.24 -14.82 -12.80
C ILE A 308 -8.15 -14.82 -14.02
N GLY A 309 -7.71 -14.19 -15.11
CA GLY A 309 -8.48 -13.99 -16.34
C GLY A 309 -9.22 -12.66 -16.44
N GLU A 310 -9.22 -11.79 -15.43
CA GLU A 310 -9.74 -10.42 -15.55
C GLU A 310 -8.66 -9.44 -16.04
N VAL A 311 -9.05 -8.23 -16.46
CA VAL A 311 -8.10 -7.14 -16.71
C VAL A 311 -7.67 -6.54 -15.37
N GLY A 312 -6.37 -6.51 -15.13
CA GLY A 312 -5.75 -6.05 -13.89
C GLY A 312 -4.81 -4.87 -14.10
N ALA A 313 -4.41 -4.30 -12.98
CA ALA A 313 -3.41 -3.25 -12.85
C ALA A 313 -2.39 -3.66 -11.77
N TRP A 314 -1.12 -3.32 -11.99
CA TRP A 314 -0.05 -3.51 -11.00
C TRP A 314 1.09 -2.51 -11.24
N GLY A 315 1.90 -2.29 -10.19
CA GLY A 315 3.15 -1.54 -10.30
C GLY A 315 4.26 -2.39 -10.93
N GLY A 316 5.02 -1.81 -11.85
CA GLY A 316 6.17 -2.47 -12.48
C GLY A 316 7.03 -1.51 -13.31
N PRO A 317 8.10 -1.99 -13.97
CA PRO A 317 8.55 -3.38 -14.01
C PRO A 317 9.27 -3.78 -12.72
N ASN A 318 8.83 -4.86 -12.06
CA ASN A 318 9.56 -5.42 -10.93
C ASN A 318 10.72 -6.28 -11.42
N GLN A 319 11.86 -6.26 -10.71
CA GLN A 319 13.04 -7.00 -11.13
C GLN A 319 12.81 -8.51 -11.00
N VAL A 320 13.30 -9.27 -11.99
CA VAL A 320 13.33 -10.73 -11.95
C VAL A 320 14.78 -11.19 -11.97
N ARG A 321 15.19 -11.93 -10.93
CA ARG A 321 16.52 -12.55 -10.88
C ARG A 321 16.50 -13.85 -11.68
N SER A 322 16.93 -13.80 -12.93
CA SER A 322 16.81 -14.89 -13.93
C SER A 322 17.43 -16.24 -13.52
N GLY A 323 18.31 -16.26 -12.52
CA GLY A 323 18.95 -17.45 -11.97
C GLY A 323 18.63 -17.72 -10.49
N SER A 324 17.56 -17.14 -9.94
CA SER A 324 17.13 -17.44 -8.56
C SER A 324 16.51 -18.85 -8.43
N GLN A 325 16.29 -19.31 -7.20
CA GLN A 325 15.61 -20.58 -6.97
C GLN A 325 14.16 -20.56 -7.49
N GLU A 326 13.49 -19.43 -7.33
CA GLU A 326 12.10 -19.17 -7.71
C GLU A 326 11.95 -19.23 -9.23
N THR A 327 12.84 -18.55 -9.98
CA THR A 327 12.79 -18.58 -11.45
C THR A 327 13.13 -19.97 -12.00
N ARG A 328 14.07 -20.70 -11.38
CA ARG A 328 14.33 -22.10 -11.74
C ARG A 328 13.12 -22.99 -11.46
N ALA A 329 12.48 -22.85 -10.30
CA ALA A 329 11.29 -23.61 -9.94
C ALA A 329 10.13 -23.33 -10.92
N LEU A 330 9.93 -22.07 -11.29
CA LEU A 330 8.90 -21.69 -12.26
C LEU A 330 9.16 -22.33 -13.63
N ARG A 331 10.40 -22.27 -14.14
CA ARG A 331 10.74 -22.89 -15.43
C ARG A 331 10.63 -24.42 -15.40
N ALA A 332 11.07 -25.04 -14.30
CA ALA A 332 10.96 -26.48 -14.15
C ALA A 332 9.50 -26.98 -14.18
N ALA A 333 8.57 -26.19 -13.63
CA ALA A 333 7.15 -26.53 -13.60
C ALA A 333 6.39 -26.16 -14.89
N CYS A 334 6.77 -25.04 -15.52
CA CYS A 334 5.96 -24.36 -16.54
C CYS A 334 6.65 -24.18 -17.90
N GLY A 335 7.85 -24.74 -18.05
CA GLY A 335 8.67 -24.64 -19.26
C GLY A 335 9.50 -23.35 -19.32
N ASP A 336 10.30 -23.24 -20.37
CA ASP A 336 11.14 -22.07 -20.61
C ASP A 336 10.31 -20.87 -21.10
N GLY A 337 10.85 -19.66 -20.89
CA GLY A 337 10.24 -18.42 -21.33
C GLY A 337 10.74 -17.20 -20.57
N GLU A 338 10.34 -16.04 -21.05
CA GLU A 338 10.44 -14.80 -20.29
C GLU A 338 9.59 -14.92 -19.01
N ILE A 339 10.11 -14.38 -17.90
CA ILE A 339 9.41 -14.29 -16.64
C ILE A 339 9.23 -12.81 -16.33
N VAL A 340 8.00 -12.42 -16.04
CA VAL A 340 7.65 -11.07 -15.59
C VAL A 340 7.15 -11.15 -14.15
N ASN A 341 7.52 -10.14 -13.37
CA ASN A 341 7.05 -10.01 -12.00
C ASN A 341 5.93 -8.97 -11.94
N VAL A 342 4.73 -9.44 -11.62
CA VAL A 342 3.52 -8.62 -11.56
C VAL A 342 3.24 -8.06 -10.16
N GLY A 343 4.12 -8.35 -9.18
CA GLY A 343 3.96 -7.91 -7.79
C GLY A 343 2.59 -8.31 -7.24
N SER A 344 1.85 -7.33 -6.74
CA SER A 344 0.52 -7.52 -6.15
C SER A 344 -0.57 -6.98 -7.10
N PRO A 345 -1.05 -7.78 -8.07
CA PRO A 345 -2.05 -7.33 -9.03
C PRO A 345 -3.38 -7.02 -8.34
N GLN A 346 -4.09 -6.04 -8.90
CA GLN A 346 -5.43 -5.65 -8.49
C GLN A 346 -6.34 -5.61 -9.72
N SER A 347 -7.63 -5.91 -9.55
CA SER A 347 -8.65 -5.65 -10.57
C SER A 347 -8.56 -4.21 -11.08
N LEU A 348 -8.52 -4.00 -12.40
CA LEU A 348 -8.49 -2.67 -12.99
C LEU A 348 -9.73 -1.84 -12.58
N ARG A 349 -10.85 -2.52 -12.33
CA ARG A 349 -12.09 -1.91 -11.82
C ARG A 349 -11.89 -1.33 -10.43
N LEU A 350 -11.31 -2.11 -9.50
CA LEU A 350 -11.07 -1.67 -8.13
C LEU A 350 -9.95 -0.64 -8.03
N PHE A 351 -8.90 -0.79 -8.84
CA PHE A 351 -7.81 0.19 -8.94
C PHE A 351 -8.32 1.58 -9.34
N ALA A 352 -9.36 1.63 -10.18
CA ALA A 352 -9.94 2.86 -10.69
C ALA A 352 -11.05 3.44 -9.83
N LEU A 353 -11.27 2.96 -8.60
CA LEU A 353 -12.23 3.58 -7.69
C LEU A 353 -11.89 5.06 -7.44
N PRO A 354 -12.90 5.91 -7.18
CA PRO A 354 -12.67 7.30 -6.82
C PRO A 354 -11.99 7.41 -5.46
N PHE A 355 -11.17 8.44 -5.26
CA PHE A 355 -10.64 8.72 -3.93
C PHE A 355 -11.77 9.14 -2.96
N PRO A 356 -11.74 8.71 -1.69
CA PRO A 356 -12.75 9.06 -0.70
C PRO A 356 -13.00 10.57 -0.57
N ASP A 357 -11.95 11.38 -0.63
CA ASP A 357 -12.06 12.84 -0.54
C ASP A 357 -12.85 13.45 -1.70
N TRP A 358 -12.69 12.91 -2.91
CA TRP A 358 -13.45 13.37 -4.07
C TRP A 358 -14.94 13.04 -3.94
N VAL A 359 -15.26 11.88 -3.38
CA VAL A 359 -16.65 11.49 -3.11
C VAL A 359 -17.25 12.38 -2.02
N LEU A 360 -16.48 12.71 -0.98
CA LEU A 360 -16.91 13.64 0.06
C LEU A 360 -17.12 15.07 -0.47
N ASP A 361 -16.24 15.55 -1.34
CA ASP A 361 -16.39 16.83 -2.02
C ASP A 361 -17.65 16.85 -2.90
N TYR A 362 -17.87 15.80 -3.68
CA TYR A 362 -19.08 15.63 -4.48
C TYR A 362 -20.35 15.64 -3.62
N ALA A 363 -20.35 14.87 -2.52
CA ALA A 363 -21.45 14.81 -1.58
C ALA A 363 -21.83 16.21 -1.07
N ARG A 364 -20.83 17.01 -0.67
CA ARG A 364 -21.04 18.40 -0.20
C ARG A 364 -21.54 19.31 -1.31
N ALA A 365 -20.96 19.24 -2.50
CA ALA A 365 -21.35 20.07 -3.64
C ALA A 365 -22.79 19.78 -4.13
N LYS A 366 -23.29 18.56 -3.87
CA LYS A 366 -24.62 18.10 -4.29
C LYS A 366 -25.63 18.05 -3.14
N SER A 367 -25.20 18.33 -1.91
CA SER A 367 -26.01 18.17 -0.69
C SER A 367 -26.54 16.74 -0.51
N LEU A 368 -25.70 15.74 -0.81
CA LEU A 368 -25.96 14.31 -0.61
C LEU A 368 -25.31 13.82 0.69
N SER A 369 -25.77 12.67 1.21
CA SER A 369 -24.96 11.91 2.16
C SER A 369 -23.73 11.32 1.46
N TYR A 370 -22.70 10.95 2.22
CA TYR A 370 -21.50 10.33 1.65
C TYR A 370 -21.81 8.98 0.99
N ASP A 371 -22.72 8.20 1.58
CA ASP A 371 -23.16 6.91 1.05
C ASP A 371 -23.95 7.10 -0.27
N ASP A 372 -24.89 8.05 -0.31
CA ASP A 372 -25.63 8.37 -1.55
C ASP A 372 -24.70 8.86 -2.67
N ALA A 373 -23.70 9.68 -2.31
CA ALA A 373 -22.70 10.17 -3.24
C ALA A 373 -21.82 9.03 -3.78
N TRP A 374 -21.42 8.09 -2.92
CA TRP A 374 -20.70 6.90 -3.34
C TRP A 374 -21.52 6.08 -4.33
N ASP A 375 -22.77 5.78 -4.00
CA ASP A 375 -23.67 4.99 -4.85
C ASP A 375 -23.85 5.66 -6.22
N GLU A 376 -24.07 6.98 -6.28
CA GLU A 376 -24.17 7.70 -7.55
C GLU A 376 -22.91 7.59 -8.41
N VAL A 377 -21.72 7.70 -7.80
CA VAL A 377 -20.43 7.61 -8.50
C VAL A 377 -20.20 6.19 -9.01
N ILE A 378 -20.41 5.17 -8.18
CA ILE A 378 -20.24 3.76 -8.57
C ILE A 378 -21.24 3.39 -9.67
N ASP A 379 -22.49 3.83 -9.57
CA ASP A 379 -23.51 3.61 -10.60
C ASP A 379 -23.12 4.28 -11.93
N CYS A 380 -22.55 5.48 -11.88
CA CYS A 380 -22.01 6.15 -13.07
C CYS A 380 -20.89 5.32 -13.71
N MET A 381 -19.94 4.83 -12.90
CA MET A 381 -18.82 4.05 -13.40
C MET A 381 -19.29 2.72 -14.01
N ALA A 382 -20.22 2.02 -13.35
CA ALA A 382 -20.83 0.80 -13.85
C ALA A 382 -21.58 1.02 -15.18
N ARG A 383 -22.24 2.16 -15.36
CA ARG A 383 -22.86 2.54 -16.65
C ARG A 383 -21.82 2.80 -17.75
N ASN A 384 -20.71 3.47 -17.43
CA ASN A 384 -19.62 3.72 -18.37
C ASN A 384 -18.93 2.41 -18.78
N GLU A 385 -18.77 1.48 -17.85
CA GLU A 385 -18.24 0.14 -18.13
C GLU A 385 -19.11 -0.64 -19.13
N LYS A 386 -20.44 -0.61 -18.96
CA LYS A 386 -21.39 -1.19 -19.93
C LYS A 386 -21.33 -0.53 -21.30
N ARG A 387 -20.77 0.68 -21.41
CA ARG A 387 -20.56 1.43 -22.65
C ARG A 387 -19.16 1.23 -23.25
N GLY A 388 -18.34 0.37 -22.66
CA GLY A 388 -17.00 0.05 -23.15
C GLY A 388 -15.88 0.96 -22.64
N ARG A 389 -16.13 1.82 -21.65
CA ARG A 389 -15.09 2.60 -20.96
C ARG A 389 -14.70 1.87 -19.69
N PHE A 390 -13.42 1.57 -19.49
CA PHE A 390 -12.97 0.76 -18.35
C PHE A 390 -11.98 1.51 -17.46
N GLY A 391 -11.82 1.06 -16.22
CA GLY A 391 -10.81 1.56 -15.30
C GLY A 391 -10.84 3.09 -15.17
N LEU A 392 -9.68 3.72 -15.33
CA LEU A 392 -9.49 5.17 -15.15
C LEU A 392 -10.32 6.00 -16.13
N GLU A 393 -10.61 5.50 -17.34
CA GLU A 393 -11.46 6.20 -18.31
C GLU A 393 -12.91 6.30 -17.80
N ALA A 394 -13.45 5.21 -17.24
CA ALA A 394 -14.78 5.20 -16.64
C ALA A 394 -14.85 6.16 -15.43
N ARG A 395 -13.80 6.14 -14.59
CA ARG A 395 -13.68 7.05 -13.45
C ARG A 395 -13.70 8.51 -13.89
N ASN A 396 -12.81 8.88 -14.81
CA ASN A 396 -12.65 10.27 -15.24
C ASN A 396 -13.93 10.79 -15.93
N ALA A 397 -14.58 9.95 -16.76
CA ALA A 397 -15.86 10.32 -17.37
C ALA A 397 -16.97 10.64 -16.35
N CYS A 398 -16.93 10.03 -15.17
CA CYS A 398 -17.86 10.34 -14.08
C CYS A 398 -17.42 11.59 -13.30
N ILE A 399 -16.13 11.70 -12.97
CA ILE A 399 -15.59 12.84 -12.21
C ILE A 399 -15.74 14.16 -12.98
N ASP A 400 -15.44 14.20 -14.28
CA ASP A 400 -15.58 15.41 -15.09
C ASP A 400 -17.03 15.92 -15.11
N GLN A 401 -17.99 15.00 -15.21
CA GLN A 401 -19.43 15.31 -15.09
C GLN A 401 -19.79 15.95 -13.74
N PHE A 402 -19.00 15.69 -12.70
CA PHE A 402 -19.25 16.21 -11.35
C PHE A 402 -18.57 17.56 -11.10
N ASN A 403 -17.48 17.84 -11.79
CA ASN A 403 -16.72 19.10 -11.71
C ASN A 403 -17.23 20.21 -12.64
N ASP A 404 -18.07 19.88 -13.63
CA ASP A 404 -18.78 20.87 -14.45
C ASP A 404 -19.92 21.54 -13.64
N ARG A 405 -19.56 22.48 -12.76
CA ARG A 405 -20.51 23.39 -12.10
C ARG A 405 -19.98 24.81 -11.96
#